data_AF-A0A2D4KUX5-F1
#
_entry.id   AF-A0A2D4KUX5-F1
#
_cell.length_a   1.000
_cell.length_b   1.000
_cell.length_c   1.000
_cell.angle_alpha   90.00
_cell.angle_beta   90.00
_cell.angle_gamma   90.00
#
_symmetry.space_group_name_H-M   'P 1'
#
loop_
_entity.id
_entity.type
_entity.pdbx_description
1 polymer ?
#
loop_
_entity_poly.entity_id
_entity_poly.type
_entity_poly.pdbx_seq_one_letter_code
_entity_poly.pdbx_strand_id
1 'polypeptide(L)'
;LLEGAPTEDTLVQMEKLADLEEESEAWDNSEEEDGKSTIQKDVQESSGQMKNQADFGLLADCSSWNGPGGSQSVFRSLRHLRQVLGSSAFRMLAWHVLMGNQVIWKAQDRDLIHSAFDVLRTMLPVGCVRIIPYSDQYEEAYRCNFLGLGPQVKIPPHILSSEFAVLVEVRPATRLSLYPVLFDEDQPHSKYEFVVTSGSPLAADRVGPTILNKIEAALMNQNLSVDVVDQCLICLKEEWMNKVKVLFKFTKVDSRPKEDTQKLLSILGASEEDNVKLLKFWMTGLSKTYKSHLMSTVRSPTSLESRT
;
A
#
# COMPACT_ATOMS: atom_id res chain seq x y z
N LEU A 1 15.26 23.83 20.06
CA LEU A 1 15.97 23.55 18.79
C LEU A 1 14.93 23.60 17.67
N LEU A 2 15.33 23.61 16.39
CA LEU A 2 14.42 23.29 15.29
C LEU A 2 14.60 21.82 14.96
N GLU A 3 13.50 21.08 14.88
CA GLU A 3 13.49 19.68 14.43
C GLU A 3 13.46 19.61 12.90
N GLY A 4 13.74 18.43 12.35
CA GLY A 4 13.68 18.22 10.90
C GLY A 4 12.26 18.35 10.36
N ALA A 5 12.12 18.70 9.08
CA ALA A 5 10.81 18.66 8.43
C ALA A 5 10.26 17.21 8.43
N PRO A 6 8.98 16.99 8.73
CA PRO A 6 8.40 15.65 8.81
C PRO A 6 8.46 14.91 7.47
N THR A 7 8.49 13.57 7.55
CA THR A 7 8.46 12.70 6.36
C THR A 7 7.10 12.80 5.66
N GLU A 8 7.04 12.39 4.39
CA GLU A 8 5.76 12.41 3.67
C GLU A 8 4.76 11.39 4.20
N ASP A 9 5.24 10.24 4.71
CA ASP A 9 4.37 9.25 5.34
C ASP A 9 3.77 9.80 6.65
N THR A 10 4.55 10.55 7.44
CA THR A 10 4.05 11.25 8.64
C THR A 10 2.98 12.29 8.29
N LEU A 11 3.23 13.14 7.29
CA LEU A 11 2.27 14.16 6.84
C LEU A 11 0.95 13.52 6.35
N VAL A 12 1.04 12.48 5.52
CA VAL A 12 -0.15 11.77 5.02
C VAL A 12 -0.89 11.00 6.12
N GLN A 13 -0.19 10.50 7.14
CA GLN A 13 -0.84 9.88 8.31
C GLN A 13 -1.62 10.91 9.12
N MET A 14 -1.06 12.10 9.38
CA MET A 14 -1.77 13.18 10.05
C MET A 14 -3.00 13.64 9.26
N GLU A 15 -2.89 13.79 7.94
CA GLU A 15 -4.04 14.12 7.07
C GLU A 15 -5.14 13.05 7.13
N LYS A 16 -4.79 11.77 7.12
CA LYS A 16 -5.77 10.68 7.20
C LYS A 16 -6.45 10.56 8.58
N LEU A 17 -5.79 10.97 9.66
CA LEU A 17 -6.40 11.02 10.98
C LEU A 17 -7.35 12.21 11.10
N ALA A 18 -6.93 13.40 10.67
CA ALA A 18 -7.79 14.59 10.64
C ALA A 18 -9.02 14.40 9.74
N ASP A 19 -8.86 13.81 8.54
CA ASP A 19 -9.98 13.46 7.65
C ASP A 19 -11.02 12.57 8.36
N LEU A 20 -10.58 11.61 9.20
CA LEU A 20 -11.46 10.70 9.94
C LEU A 20 -12.09 11.35 11.19
N GLU A 21 -11.37 12.24 11.86
CA GLU A 21 -11.87 13.03 12.99
C GLU A 21 -12.98 13.97 12.49
N GLU A 22 -12.75 14.73 11.40
CA GLU A 22 -13.77 15.55 10.74
C GLU A 22 -14.97 14.72 10.24
N GLU A 23 -14.74 13.53 9.67
CA GLU A 23 -15.84 12.62 9.31
C GLU A 23 -16.64 12.16 10.54
N SER A 24 -16.00 11.88 11.69
CA SER A 24 -16.73 11.48 12.91
C SER A 24 -17.56 12.60 13.52
N GLU A 25 -17.00 13.81 13.67
CA GLU A 25 -17.72 14.97 14.21
C GLU A 25 -18.92 15.37 13.33
N ALA A 26 -18.82 15.19 12.01
CA ALA A 26 -19.92 15.47 11.08
C ALA A 26 -21.14 14.54 11.25
N TRP A 27 -20.94 13.30 11.72
CA TRP A 27 -22.05 12.38 11.99
C TRP A 27 -22.67 12.64 13.36
N ASP A 28 -21.87 12.85 14.41
CA ASP A 28 -22.38 13.18 15.76
C ASP A 28 -23.26 14.45 15.74
N ASN A 29 -22.82 15.52 15.04
CA ASN A 29 -23.63 16.73 14.87
C ASN A 29 -24.93 16.49 14.08
N SER A 30 -24.98 15.46 13.22
CA SER A 30 -26.19 15.14 12.45
C SER A 30 -27.27 14.41 13.26
N GLU A 31 -26.88 13.66 14.31
CA GLU A 31 -27.83 13.05 15.23
C GLU A 31 -28.42 14.07 16.24
N GLU A 32 -27.73 15.19 16.52
CA GLU A 32 -28.25 16.24 17.41
C GLU A 32 -29.33 17.15 16.75
N GLU A 33 -29.29 17.42 15.44
CA GLU A 33 -30.26 18.34 14.80
C GLU A 33 -31.68 17.75 14.59
N ASP A 34 -31.81 16.45 14.29
CA ASP A 34 -33.13 15.80 14.08
C ASP A 34 -33.88 15.49 15.39
N GLY A 35 -33.23 15.67 16.54
CA GLY A 35 -33.68 15.25 17.87
C GLY A 35 -34.77 16.09 18.57
N LYS A 36 -35.68 16.77 17.85
CA LYS A 36 -36.57 17.79 18.47
C LYS A 36 -38.08 17.60 18.29
N SER A 37 -38.60 16.49 18.81
CA SER A 37 -40.00 16.43 19.27
C SER A 37 -40.11 15.83 20.68
N THR A 38 -40.98 16.41 21.52
CA THR A 38 -41.09 16.10 22.95
C THR A 38 -42.17 15.05 23.22
N ILE A 39 -41.88 14.04 24.05
CA ILE A 39 -42.81 13.48 25.05
C ILE A 39 -42.05 12.66 26.10
N GLN A 40 -42.74 12.34 27.20
CA GLN A 40 -42.18 12.05 28.53
C GLN A 40 -41.52 10.66 28.70
N LYS A 41 -40.75 10.54 29.79
CA LYS A 41 -40.28 9.28 30.37
C LYS A 41 -41.46 8.36 30.72
N ASP A 42 -41.25 7.06 30.59
CA ASP A 42 -41.62 6.13 31.67
C ASP A 42 -40.65 4.94 31.71
N VAL A 43 -40.60 4.22 32.83
CA VAL A 43 -39.60 3.16 33.08
C VAL A 43 -40.26 1.79 33.18
N GLN A 44 -39.93 0.87 32.25
CA GLN A 44 -40.14 -0.56 32.47
C GLN A 44 -39.15 -1.43 31.69
N GLU A 45 -38.64 -2.48 32.34
CA GLU A 45 -37.66 -3.41 31.75
C GLU A 45 -38.32 -4.50 30.89
N SER A 46 -37.79 -4.78 29.70
CA SER A 46 -37.69 -6.17 29.20
C SER A 46 -36.75 -6.33 27.98
N SER A 47 -35.73 -7.17 28.15
CA SER A 47 -35.11 -8.08 27.16
C SER A 47 -35.30 -7.79 25.65
N GLY A 48 -34.24 -7.32 24.98
CA GLY A 48 -34.08 -7.41 23.52
C GLY A 48 -32.62 -7.25 23.08
N GLN A 49 -32.07 -8.22 22.34
CA GLN A 49 -30.68 -8.16 21.85
C GLN A 49 -30.60 -7.50 20.48
N MET A 50 -29.63 -6.60 20.28
CA MET A 50 -28.80 -6.61 19.08
C MET A 50 -27.43 -5.97 19.38
N LYS A 51 -26.37 -6.54 18.81
CA LYS A 51 -25.01 -6.02 18.91
C LYS A 51 -24.73 -5.12 17.71
N ASN A 52 -24.01 -4.02 17.93
CA ASN A 52 -22.98 -3.53 17.02
C ASN A 52 -21.84 -3.01 17.89
N GLN A 53 -20.67 -3.62 17.77
CA GLN A 53 -19.50 -3.32 18.58
C GLN A 53 -18.46 -2.67 17.67
N ALA A 54 -18.12 -1.41 17.95
CA ALA A 54 -17.16 -0.65 17.15
C ALA A 54 -15.73 -1.04 17.55
N ASP A 55 -15.15 -1.99 16.83
CA ASP A 55 -13.73 -2.35 16.94
C ASP A 55 -12.94 -1.75 15.76
N PHE A 56 -12.33 -0.58 15.98
CA PHE A 56 -11.15 -0.13 15.22
C PHE A 56 -10.06 0.30 16.20
N GLY A 57 -9.18 -0.64 16.54
CA GLY A 57 -8.12 -0.44 17.52
C GLY A 57 -7.06 0.56 17.06
N LEU A 58 -6.72 1.50 17.95
CA LEU A 58 -5.62 2.44 17.79
C LEU A 58 -4.25 1.73 17.73
N LEU A 59 -3.24 2.44 17.23
CA LEU A 59 -1.85 1.98 17.15
C LEU A 59 -1.23 1.80 18.55
N ALA A 60 -1.26 0.58 19.07
CA ALA A 60 -0.48 0.14 20.25
C ALA A 60 -0.08 -1.35 20.16
N ASP A 61 0.99 -1.71 20.86
CA ASP A 61 1.45 -3.07 21.20
C ASP A 61 1.54 -4.14 20.10
N CYS A 62 2.60 -4.02 19.29
CA CYS A 62 3.19 -5.17 18.59
C CYS A 62 3.94 -6.11 19.57
N SER A 63 3.24 -6.68 20.58
CA SER A 63 3.87 -7.57 21.56
C SER A 63 2.95 -8.60 22.26
N SER A 64 1.71 -8.86 21.80
CA SER A 64 0.93 -10.01 22.30
C SER A 64 -0.05 -10.60 21.29
N TRP A 65 0.38 -11.64 20.58
CA TRP A 65 -0.46 -12.48 19.71
C TRP A 65 -0.35 -13.97 20.09
N ASN A 66 -0.37 -14.27 21.39
CA ASN A 66 -0.37 -15.64 21.92
C ASN A 66 -1.78 -16.12 22.29
N GLY A 67 -2.66 -16.21 21.28
CA GLY A 67 -3.87 -17.02 21.37
C GLY A 67 -3.52 -18.52 21.30
N PRO A 68 -4.15 -19.40 22.11
CA PRO A 68 -3.73 -20.80 22.18
C PRO A 68 -4.22 -21.63 20.98
N GLY A 69 -3.29 -22.25 20.25
CA GLY A 69 -3.57 -23.48 19.49
C GLY A 69 -3.66 -23.41 17.97
N GLY A 70 -3.17 -22.35 17.30
CA GLY A 70 -3.12 -22.28 15.84
C GLY A 70 -1.84 -21.67 15.30
N SER A 71 -1.02 -22.45 14.57
CA SER A 71 0.16 -21.94 13.86
C SER A 71 -0.26 -21.09 12.66
N GLN A 72 -0.55 -19.82 12.89
CA GLN A 72 -1.01 -18.87 11.86
C GLN A 72 -0.04 -18.79 10.68
N SER A 73 -0.57 -18.98 9.48
CA SER A 73 0.09 -18.85 8.18
C SER A 73 0.30 -17.38 7.79
N VAL A 74 0.87 -16.57 8.67
CA VAL A 74 1.11 -15.14 8.42
C VAL A 74 2.50 -14.86 7.84
N PHE A 75 2.55 -13.94 6.86
CA PHE A 75 3.81 -13.38 6.38
C PHE A 75 4.41 -12.44 7.43
N ARG A 76 5.75 -12.46 7.56
CA ARG A 76 6.47 -11.74 8.63
C ARG A 76 7.43 -10.66 8.11
N SER A 77 7.81 -10.72 6.83
CA SER A 77 8.70 -9.75 6.17
C SER A 77 8.67 -9.96 4.66
N LEU A 78 9.18 -8.98 3.91
CA LEU A 78 9.39 -9.13 2.46
C LEU A 78 10.35 -10.28 2.12
N ARG A 79 11.32 -10.59 3.00
CA ARG A 79 12.25 -11.72 2.83
C ARG A 79 11.49 -13.05 2.88
N HIS A 80 10.59 -13.20 3.85
CA HIS A 80 9.73 -14.39 3.97
C HIS A 80 8.78 -14.52 2.77
N LEU A 81 8.13 -13.43 2.34
CA LEU A 81 7.26 -13.42 1.16
C LEU A 81 8.03 -13.80 -0.13
N ARG A 82 9.27 -13.31 -0.30
CA ARG A 82 10.16 -13.67 -1.41
C ARG A 82 10.62 -15.13 -1.36
N GLN A 83 10.78 -15.71 -0.18
CA GLN A 83 11.10 -17.13 -0.01
C GLN A 83 9.93 -18.03 -0.40
N VAL A 84 8.70 -17.68 0.02
CA VAL A 84 7.48 -18.47 -0.27
C VAL A 84 7.04 -18.38 -1.74
N LEU A 85 7.09 -17.18 -2.35
CA LEU A 85 6.71 -17.00 -3.77
C LEU A 85 7.84 -17.36 -4.75
N GLY A 86 9.09 -17.38 -4.30
CA GLY A 86 10.27 -17.50 -5.16
C GLY A 86 10.60 -16.22 -5.95
N SER A 87 11.85 -16.13 -6.41
CA SER A 87 12.43 -14.89 -6.98
C SER A 87 11.60 -14.26 -8.11
N SER A 88 11.16 -15.05 -9.10
CA SER A 88 10.50 -14.54 -10.31
C SER A 88 9.08 -14.00 -10.02
N ALA A 89 8.27 -14.79 -9.31
CA ALA A 89 6.92 -14.39 -8.91
C ALA A 89 6.93 -13.23 -7.90
N PHE A 90 7.90 -13.17 -6.99
CA PHE A 90 8.09 -12.00 -6.13
C PHE A 90 8.47 -10.75 -6.94
N ARG A 91 9.40 -10.84 -7.92
CA ARG A 91 9.78 -9.70 -8.76
C ARG A 91 8.60 -9.19 -9.60
N MET A 92 7.78 -10.09 -10.15
CA MET A 92 6.51 -9.75 -10.80
C MET A 92 5.60 -8.95 -9.86
N LEU A 93 5.28 -9.53 -8.69
CA LEU A 93 4.37 -8.95 -7.71
C LEU A 93 4.87 -7.57 -7.22
N ALA A 94 6.14 -7.45 -6.86
CA ALA A 94 6.73 -6.22 -6.38
C ALA A 94 6.81 -5.13 -7.46
N TRP A 95 7.03 -5.48 -8.73
CA TRP A 95 6.93 -4.53 -9.85
C TRP A 95 5.52 -3.95 -9.96
N HIS A 96 4.48 -4.79 -9.94
CA HIS A 96 3.08 -4.34 -9.99
C HIS A 96 2.72 -3.45 -8.79
N VAL A 97 3.14 -3.83 -7.57
CA VAL A 97 2.97 -3.00 -6.36
C VAL A 97 3.59 -1.62 -6.53
N LEU A 98 4.87 -1.55 -6.93
CA LEU A 98 5.63 -0.30 -7.05
C LEU A 98 5.08 0.64 -8.14
N MET A 99 4.46 0.08 -9.20
CA MET A 99 3.81 0.84 -10.27
C MET A 99 2.39 1.31 -9.95
N GLY A 100 1.79 0.82 -8.86
CA GLY A 100 0.41 1.16 -8.49
C GLY A 100 -0.68 0.38 -9.24
N ASN A 101 -0.28 -0.72 -9.90
CA ASN A 101 -1.20 -1.65 -10.55
C ASN A 101 -2.09 -2.35 -9.50
N GLN A 102 -3.17 -3.00 -9.96
CA GLN A 102 -4.07 -3.71 -9.04
C GLN A 102 -3.47 -5.06 -8.61
N VAL A 103 -3.32 -5.25 -7.31
CA VAL A 103 -2.74 -6.42 -6.67
C VAL A 103 -3.86 -7.19 -5.98
N ILE A 104 -4.30 -8.26 -6.63
CA ILE A 104 -5.44 -9.07 -6.21
C ILE A 104 -4.92 -10.33 -5.50
N TRP A 105 -5.30 -10.54 -4.25
CA TRP A 105 -4.99 -11.75 -3.49
C TRP A 105 -6.26 -12.57 -3.28
N LYS A 106 -6.22 -13.84 -3.67
CA LYS A 106 -7.40 -14.73 -3.67
C LYS A 106 -7.12 -15.98 -2.84
N ALA A 107 -7.67 -16.02 -1.63
CA ALA A 107 -7.47 -17.11 -0.66
C ALA A 107 -8.70 -17.33 0.23
N GLN A 108 -8.78 -18.49 0.87
CA GLN A 108 -9.79 -18.80 1.89
C GLN A 108 -9.39 -18.29 3.29
N ASP A 109 -8.09 -18.16 3.54
CA ASP A 109 -7.49 -17.66 4.78
C ASP A 109 -7.41 -16.11 4.71
N ARG A 110 -8.04 -15.44 5.68
CA ARG A 110 -8.05 -13.97 5.76
C ARG A 110 -6.76 -13.44 6.36
N ASP A 111 -6.21 -14.08 7.39
CA ASP A 111 -5.01 -13.63 8.10
C ASP A 111 -3.78 -13.69 7.16
N LEU A 112 -3.75 -14.68 6.27
CA LEU A 112 -2.78 -14.78 5.18
C LEU A 112 -2.85 -13.59 4.21
N ILE A 113 -4.05 -13.13 3.83
CA ILE A 113 -4.24 -11.97 2.95
C ILE A 113 -3.87 -10.67 3.67
N HIS A 114 -4.33 -10.48 4.91
CA HIS A 114 -4.00 -9.32 5.74
C HIS A 114 -2.48 -9.17 5.91
N SER A 115 -1.80 -10.24 6.37
CA SER A 115 -0.34 -10.22 6.54
C SER A 115 0.43 -10.04 5.23
N ALA A 116 -0.10 -10.53 4.09
CA ALA A 116 0.47 -10.25 2.78
C ALA A 116 0.39 -8.74 2.44
N PHE A 117 -0.75 -8.08 2.65
CA PHE A 117 -0.88 -6.65 2.42
C PHE A 117 -0.09 -5.80 3.41
N ASP A 118 -0.01 -6.20 4.68
CA ASP A 118 0.81 -5.52 5.70
C ASP A 118 2.30 -5.56 5.36
N VAL A 119 2.77 -6.67 4.77
CA VAL A 119 4.13 -6.79 4.22
C VAL A 119 4.30 -6.00 2.92
N LEU A 120 3.38 -6.12 1.96
CA LEU A 120 3.52 -5.47 0.63
C LEU A 120 3.41 -3.95 0.68
N ARG A 121 2.57 -3.38 1.56
CA ARG A 121 2.41 -1.92 1.69
C ARG A 121 3.69 -1.22 2.16
N THR A 122 4.61 -1.92 2.81
CA THR A 122 5.90 -1.35 3.26
C THR A 122 6.72 -0.79 2.10
N MET A 123 6.57 -1.32 0.88
CA MET A 123 7.28 -0.88 -0.33
C MET A 123 6.72 0.41 -0.94
N LEU A 124 5.59 0.94 -0.44
CA LEU A 124 4.91 2.11 -0.97
C LEU A 124 4.86 3.26 0.05
N PRO A 125 4.79 4.53 -0.41
CA PRO A 125 4.36 5.65 0.41
C PRO A 125 2.93 5.45 0.91
N VAL A 126 2.61 5.89 2.12
CA VAL A 126 1.28 5.69 2.76
C VAL A 126 0.15 6.35 1.96
N GLY A 127 0.44 7.41 1.19
CA GLY A 127 -0.51 8.05 0.28
C GLY A 127 -0.81 7.28 -1.01
N CYS A 128 0.01 6.29 -1.37
CA CYS A 128 -0.19 5.44 -2.56
C CYS A 128 -1.04 4.20 -2.28
N VAL A 129 -1.36 3.92 -1.01
CA VAL A 129 -1.95 2.66 -0.55
C VAL A 129 -3.46 2.80 -0.28
N ARG A 130 -4.26 1.96 -0.95
CA ARG A 130 -5.72 1.86 -0.83
C ARG A 130 -6.12 0.38 -0.84
N ILE A 131 -6.38 -0.15 0.35
CA ILE A 131 -6.61 -1.59 0.59
C ILE A 131 -8.10 -1.84 0.80
N ILE A 132 -8.67 -2.82 0.07
CA ILE A 132 -9.89 -3.53 0.48
C ILE A 132 -9.42 -4.91 0.97
N PRO A 133 -9.41 -5.17 2.29
CA PRO A 133 -8.65 -6.28 2.87
C PRO A 133 -9.24 -7.65 2.54
N TYR A 134 -10.57 -7.75 2.47
CA TYR A 134 -11.29 -8.93 2.00
C TYR A 134 -12.66 -8.51 1.47
N SER A 135 -13.04 -9.01 0.30
CA SER A 135 -14.32 -8.75 -0.36
C SER A 135 -14.89 -10.02 -0.99
N ASP A 136 -16.20 -10.17 -0.91
CA ASP A 136 -16.95 -11.25 -1.57
C ASP A 136 -17.39 -10.89 -3.01
N GLN A 137 -17.00 -9.70 -3.50
CA GLN A 137 -17.14 -9.27 -4.90
C GLN A 137 -15.83 -8.66 -5.44
N TYR A 138 -15.63 -8.72 -6.76
CA TYR A 138 -14.53 -8.00 -7.40
C TYR A 138 -14.78 -6.48 -7.32
N GLU A 139 -13.71 -5.72 -7.09
CA GLU A 139 -13.73 -4.27 -6.95
C GLU A 139 -12.72 -3.63 -7.88
N GLU A 140 -13.07 -2.49 -8.48
CA GLU A 140 -12.26 -1.88 -9.53
C GLU A 140 -11.01 -1.15 -9.02
N ALA A 141 -10.00 -1.04 -9.88
CA ALA A 141 -8.73 -0.38 -9.58
C ALA A 141 -8.87 1.11 -9.16
N TYR A 142 -9.98 1.76 -9.54
CA TYR A 142 -10.28 3.13 -9.07
C TYR A 142 -10.71 3.18 -7.60
N ARG A 143 -11.16 2.07 -6.99
CA ARG A 143 -11.46 1.99 -5.54
C ARG A 143 -10.24 1.57 -4.72
N CYS A 144 -9.51 0.54 -5.17
CA CYS A 144 -8.40 -0.05 -4.43
C CYS A 144 -7.23 -0.42 -5.34
N ASN A 145 -5.99 -0.37 -4.83
CA ASN A 145 -4.83 -0.98 -5.49
C ASN A 145 -4.45 -2.34 -4.87
N PHE A 146 -4.90 -2.61 -3.62
CA PHE A 146 -4.82 -3.93 -2.99
C PHE A 146 -6.23 -4.46 -2.75
N LEU A 147 -6.51 -5.67 -3.22
CA LEU A 147 -7.84 -6.29 -3.15
C LEU A 147 -7.75 -7.75 -2.70
N GLY A 148 -8.23 -8.04 -1.48
CA GLY A 148 -8.43 -9.41 -1.02
C GLY A 148 -9.77 -9.96 -1.48
N LEU A 149 -9.79 -11.18 -2.02
CA LEU A 149 -11.00 -11.85 -2.53
C LEU A 149 -11.14 -13.27 -1.97
N GLY A 150 -12.39 -13.66 -1.72
CA GLY A 150 -12.72 -15.06 -1.46
C GLY A 150 -12.48 -16.00 -2.65
N PRO A 151 -12.27 -17.30 -2.43
CA PRO A 151 -11.89 -18.25 -3.49
C PRO A 151 -12.98 -18.46 -4.54
N GLN A 152 -14.25 -18.18 -4.21
CA GLN A 152 -15.39 -18.30 -5.14
C GLN A 152 -15.63 -17.04 -5.98
N VAL A 153 -14.94 -15.93 -5.71
CA VAL A 153 -15.15 -14.68 -6.46
C VAL A 153 -14.64 -14.83 -7.89
N LYS A 154 -15.47 -14.39 -8.85
CA LYS A 154 -15.17 -14.36 -10.28
C LYS A 154 -14.60 -12.99 -10.64
N ILE A 155 -13.34 -12.97 -11.10
CA ILE A 155 -12.67 -11.78 -11.61
C ILE A 155 -13.05 -11.61 -13.10
N PRO A 156 -13.34 -10.39 -13.59
CA PRO A 156 -13.66 -10.18 -15.01
C PRO A 156 -12.52 -10.62 -15.95
N PRO A 157 -12.80 -11.29 -17.08
CA PRO A 157 -11.75 -11.82 -17.96
C PRO A 157 -10.75 -10.78 -18.47
N HIS A 158 -11.20 -9.54 -18.69
CA HIS A 158 -10.35 -8.44 -19.16
C HIS A 158 -9.32 -7.98 -18.11
N ILE A 159 -9.57 -8.23 -16.82
CA ILE A 159 -8.62 -7.97 -15.72
C ILE A 159 -7.58 -9.09 -15.66
N LEU A 160 -7.99 -10.36 -15.86
CA LEU A 160 -7.08 -11.50 -15.92
C LEU A 160 -6.09 -11.40 -17.09
N SER A 161 -6.50 -10.79 -18.21
CA SER A 161 -5.62 -10.48 -19.35
C SER A 161 -4.92 -9.11 -19.26
N SER A 162 -5.03 -8.39 -18.14
CA SER A 162 -4.53 -7.00 -18.03
C SER A 162 -3.04 -6.94 -17.72
N GLU A 163 -2.33 -6.03 -18.38
CA GLU A 163 -0.96 -5.64 -18.01
C GLU A 163 -0.91 -4.83 -16.69
N PHE A 164 -2.06 -4.35 -16.22
CA PHE A 164 -2.20 -3.46 -15.06
C PHE A 164 -2.77 -4.18 -13.82
N ALA A 165 -2.80 -5.50 -13.83
CA ALA A 165 -3.21 -6.33 -12.70
C ALA A 165 -2.27 -7.52 -12.48
N VAL A 166 -2.14 -7.94 -11.22
CA VAL A 166 -1.51 -9.20 -10.82
C VAL A 166 -2.44 -9.94 -9.85
N LEU A 167 -2.59 -11.23 -10.07
CA LEU A 167 -3.41 -12.14 -9.26
C LEU A 167 -2.51 -13.15 -8.55
N VAL A 168 -2.61 -13.21 -7.23
CA VAL A 168 -2.04 -14.26 -6.40
C VAL A 168 -3.18 -15.18 -5.97
N GLU A 169 -3.31 -16.34 -6.61
CA GLU A 169 -4.21 -17.40 -6.13
C GLU A 169 -3.48 -18.27 -5.11
N VAL A 170 -4.05 -18.41 -3.92
CA VAL A 170 -3.58 -19.34 -2.89
C VAL A 170 -4.47 -20.58 -2.87
N ARG A 171 -3.87 -21.75 -3.03
CA ARG A 171 -4.54 -23.05 -3.05
C ARG A 171 -4.00 -23.93 -1.92
N PRO A 172 -4.79 -24.84 -1.34
CA PRO A 172 -4.25 -25.83 -0.40
C PRO A 172 -3.32 -26.79 -1.17
N ALA A 173 -2.11 -26.99 -0.65
CA ALA A 173 -1.10 -27.83 -1.31
C ALA A 173 -1.58 -29.29 -1.39
N THR A 174 -1.78 -29.78 -2.61
CA THR A 174 -2.22 -31.17 -2.83
C THR A 174 -1.02 -32.11 -2.65
N ARG A 175 -1.17 -33.12 -1.78
CA ARG A 175 -0.11 -34.07 -1.34
C ARG A 175 0.61 -34.86 -2.44
N LEU A 176 0.28 -34.67 -3.71
CA LEU A 176 0.85 -35.36 -4.87
C LEU A 176 2.10 -34.67 -5.46
N SER A 177 2.48 -33.48 -4.98
CA SER A 177 3.64 -32.71 -5.49
C SER A 177 4.98 -33.05 -4.80
N LEU A 178 4.96 -33.76 -3.68
CA LEU A 178 6.11 -33.87 -2.78
C LEU A 178 7.08 -35.02 -3.13
N TYR A 179 8.23 -34.67 -3.73
CA TYR A 179 9.45 -35.47 -3.57
C TYR A 179 9.99 -35.25 -2.14
N PRO A 180 10.29 -36.31 -1.36
CA PRO A 180 10.60 -36.18 0.06
C PRO A 180 12.08 -35.83 0.31
N VAL A 181 12.46 -34.58 0.04
CA VAL A 181 13.81 -34.05 0.32
C VAL A 181 13.71 -32.65 0.93
N LEU A 182 14.06 -32.54 2.22
CA LEU A 182 14.29 -31.28 2.95
C LEU A 182 13.08 -30.33 3.12
N PHE A 183 11.89 -30.86 3.47
CA PHE A 183 10.87 -30.05 4.13
C PHE A 183 11.06 -30.06 5.65
N ASP A 184 11.17 -28.86 6.21
CA ASP A 184 11.11 -28.59 7.65
C ASP A 184 9.63 -28.44 8.03
N GLU A 185 9.08 -29.41 8.76
CA GLU A 185 7.62 -29.54 9.02
C GLU A 185 7.03 -28.35 9.82
N ASP A 186 7.87 -27.56 10.49
CA ASP A 186 7.47 -26.42 11.32
C ASP A 186 7.08 -25.16 10.52
N GLN A 187 7.26 -25.12 9.19
CA GLN A 187 6.83 -23.96 8.39
C GLN A 187 5.34 -24.05 7.97
N PRO A 188 4.45 -23.17 8.49
CA PRO A 188 3.00 -23.29 8.25
C PRO A 188 2.60 -23.01 6.78
N HIS A 189 3.46 -22.34 6.02
CA HIS A 189 3.24 -21.98 4.62
C HIS A 189 3.36 -23.17 3.66
N SER A 190 4.04 -24.26 4.06
CA SER A 190 4.16 -25.52 3.29
C SER A 190 2.82 -26.21 3.00
N LYS A 191 1.74 -25.75 3.64
CA LYS A 191 0.35 -26.19 3.43
C LYS A 191 -0.33 -25.52 2.23
N TYR A 192 0.33 -24.54 1.59
CA TYR A 192 -0.24 -23.71 0.53
C TYR A 192 0.62 -23.70 -0.73
N GLU A 193 -0.04 -23.72 -1.87
CA GLU A 193 0.54 -23.48 -3.20
C GLU A 193 0.15 -22.07 -3.65
N PHE A 194 1.14 -21.25 -4.03
CA PHE A 194 0.96 -19.86 -4.43
C PHE A 194 1.16 -19.71 -5.94
N VAL A 195 0.10 -19.42 -6.67
CA VAL A 195 0.12 -19.26 -8.13
C VAL A 195 -0.03 -17.77 -8.47
N VAL A 196 1.06 -17.14 -8.88
CA VAL A 196 1.08 -15.72 -9.30
C VAL A 196 0.92 -15.62 -10.81
N THR A 197 -0.07 -14.87 -11.27
CA THR A 197 -0.38 -14.65 -12.69
C THR A 197 -0.62 -13.17 -13.00
N SER A 198 -0.30 -12.76 -14.22
CA SER A 198 -0.58 -11.41 -14.73
C SER A 198 -0.64 -11.45 -16.26
N GLY A 199 -1.41 -10.57 -16.88
CA GLY A 199 -1.36 -10.34 -18.32
C GLY A 199 -0.11 -9.57 -18.78
N SER A 200 0.68 -9.01 -17.85
CA SER A 200 1.86 -8.21 -18.20
C SER A 200 2.94 -9.04 -18.91
N PRO A 201 3.45 -8.62 -20.09
CA PRO A 201 4.59 -9.24 -20.74
C PRO A 201 5.86 -8.88 -19.97
N LEU A 202 6.14 -9.69 -18.94
CA LEU A 202 7.42 -9.74 -18.26
C LEU A 202 8.42 -10.49 -19.12
N ALA A 203 8.93 -9.80 -20.13
CA ALA A 203 10.24 -10.10 -20.66
C ALA A 203 11.23 -10.14 -19.49
N ALA A 204 12.05 -11.19 -19.41
CA ALA A 204 13.09 -11.32 -18.38
C ALA A 204 14.13 -10.18 -18.42
N ASP A 205 14.11 -9.40 -19.50
CA ASP A 205 14.85 -8.17 -19.77
C ASP A 205 14.35 -6.92 -18.99
N ARG A 206 13.22 -6.96 -18.27
CA ARG A 206 12.76 -5.78 -17.49
C ARG A 206 13.67 -5.48 -16.29
N VAL A 207 14.68 -4.64 -16.55
CA VAL A 207 15.64 -4.15 -15.56
C VAL A 207 15.00 -3.23 -14.52
N GLY A 208 13.97 -2.46 -14.88
CA GLY A 208 13.38 -1.44 -13.99
C GLY A 208 12.37 -1.95 -12.96
N PRO A 209 11.94 -1.07 -12.02
CA PRO A 209 12.56 0.22 -11.68
C PRO A 209 13.81 0.04 -10.79
N THR A 210 14.70 1.02 -10.75
CA THR A 210 15.98 0.89 -10.00
C THR A 210 15.78 0.64 -8.50
N ILE A 211 14.70 1.16 -7.90
CA ILE A 211 14.34 0.87 -6.50
C ILE A 211 14.05 -0.63 -6.26
N LEU A 212 13.38 -1.31 -7.20
CA LEU A 212 13.11 -2.75 -7.11
C LEU A 212 14.40 -3.57 -7.10
N ASN A 213 15.39 -3.18 -7.91
CA ASN A 213 16.70 -3.84 -7.91
C ASN A 213 17.46 -3.66 -6.60
N LYS A 214 17.41 -2.46 -6.00
CA LYS A 214 18.00 -2.20 -4.68
C LYS A 214 17.32 -3.04 -3.58
N ILE A 215 15.98 -3.12 -3.60
CA ILE A 215 15.19 -3.95 -2.68
C ILE A 215 15.53 -5.44 -2.86
N GLU A 216 15.54 -5.94 -4.09
CA GLU A 216 15.85 -7.34 -4.38
C GLU A 216 17.28 -7.72 -3.95
N ALA A 217 18.27 -6.86 -4.18
CA ALA A 217 19.64 -7.06 -3.72
C ALA A 217 19.73 -7.12 -2.18
N ALA A 218 19.00 -6.26 -1.46
CA ALA A 218 18.93 -6.29 0.00
C ALA A 218 18.26 -7.58 0.53
N LEU A 219 17.18 -8.03 -0.11
CA LEU A 219 16.47 -9.26 0.23
C LEU A 219 17.25 -10.54 -0.10
N MET A 220 18.13 -10.50 -1.11
CA MET A 220 19.02 -11.63 -1.45
C MET A 220 20.22 -11.74 -0.49
N ASN A 221 20.71 -10.63 0.06
CA ASN A 221 21.82 -10.63 1.00
C ASN A 221 21.38 -11.20 2.37
N GLN A 222 21.83 -12.41 2.71
CA GLN A 222 21.51 -13.07 3.99
C GLN A 222 22.31 -12.53 5.19
N ASN A 223 23.30 -11.66 4.96
CA ASN A 223 24.06 -11.02 6.05
C ASN A 223 23.37 -9.77 6.62
N LEU A 224 22.23 -9.34 6.04
CA LEU A 224 21.42 -8.23 6.55
C LEU A 224 20.28 -8.80 7.42
N SER A 225 20.13 -8.28 8.64
CA SER A 225 18.94 -8.57 9.47
C SER A 225 17.67 -8.04 8.80
N VAL A 226 16.50 -8.46 9.31
CA VAL A 226 15.22 -7.97 8.82
C VAL A 226 15.12 -6.45 9.04
N ASP A 227 15.46 -5.98 10.24
CA ASP A 227 15.44 -4.57 10.61
C ASP A 227 16.35 -3.71 9.72
N VAL A 228 17.53 -4.22 9.33
CA VAL A 228 18.44 -3.51 8.41
C VAL A 228 17.88 -3.44 6.99
N VAL A 229 17.12 -4.45 6.55
CA VAL A 229 16.38 -4.39 5.27
C VAL A 229 15.23 -3.38 5.36
N ASP A 230 14.51 -3.35 6.47
CA ASP A 230 13.36 -2.45 6.64
C ASP A 230 13.79 -0.98 6.76
N GLN A 231 14.89 -0.69 7.48
CA GLN A 231 15.53 0.63 7.48
C GLN A 231 16.05 1.03 6.09
N CYS A 232 16.66 0.08 5.36
CA CYS A 232 17.05 0.32 3.97
C CYS A 232 15.84 0.67 3.09
N LEU A 233 14.70 -0.04 3.26
CA LEU A 233 13.47 0.22 2.53
C LEU A 233 12.88 1.61 2.84
N ILE A 234 12.93 2.06 4.10
CA ILE A 234 12.53 3.41 4.51
C ILE A 234 13.41 4.46 3.81
N CYS A 235 14.74 4.34 3.92
CA CYS A 235 15.67 5.27 3.25
C CYS A 235 15.49 5.29 1.73
N LEU A 236 15.17 4.15 1.11
CA LEU A 236 14.86 4.07 -0.32
C LEU A 236 13.52 4.74 -0.68
N LYS A 237 12.47 4.52 0.11
CA LYS A 237 11.20 5.26 -0.05
C LYS A 237 11.41 6.76 0.04
N GLU A 238 12.21 7.24 0.98
CA GLU A 238 12.53 8.65 1.15
C GLU A 238 13.39 9.20 -0.01
N GLU A 239 14.41 8.47 -0.48
CA GLU A 239 15.19 8.83 -1.68
C GLU A 239 14.26 9.10 -2.87
N TRP A 240 13.30 8.20 -3.09
CA TRP A 240 12.39 8.28 -4.24
C TRP A 240 11.25 9.28 -4.04
N MET A 241 10.68 9.42 -2.84
CA MET A 241 9.69 10.47 -2.56
C MET A 241 10.28 11.88 -2.63
N ASN A 242 11.56 12.06 -2.29
CA ASN A 242 12.24 13.34 -2.51
C ASN A 242 12.43 13.65 -4.00
N LYS A 243 12.71 12.65 -4.86
CA LYS A 243 12.68 12.81 -6.32
C LYS A 243 11.28 13.17 -6.83
N VAL A 244 10.23 12.56 -6.27
CA VAL A 244 8.82 12.89 -6.58
C VAL A 244 8.48 14.33 -6.22
N LYS A 245 8.87 14.81 -5.02
CA LYS A 245 8.70 16.21 -4.58
C LYS A 245 9.36 17.20 -5.54
N VAL A 246 10.62 16.95 -5.91
CA VAL A 246 11.37 17.77 -6.88
C VAL A 246 10.69 17.77 -8.25
N LEU A 247 10.29 16.60 -8.76
CA LEU A 247 9.59 16.49 -10.05
C LEU A 247 8.22 17.18 -10.03
N PHE A 248 7.47 17.07 -8.93
CA PHE A 248 6.18 17.75 -8.75
C PHE A 248 6.35 19.27 -8.82
N LYS A 249 7.31 19.84 -8.07
CA LYS A 249 7.63 21.27 -8.19
C LYS A 249 7.94 21.65 -9.65
N PHE A 250 8.87 20.95 -10.27
CA PHE A 250 9.38 21.30 -11.59
C PHE A 250 8.31 21.24 -12.70
N THR A 251 7.38 20.29 -12.60
CA THR A 251 6.38 20.01 -13.66
C THR A 251 4.98 20.57 -13.39
N LYS A 252 4.58 20.79 -12.13
CA LYS A 252 3.23 21.27 -11.76
C LYS A 252 3.21 22.71 -11.25
N VAL A 253 4.31 23.18 -10.68
CA VAL A 253 4.41 24.51 -10.05
C VAL A 253 5.22 25.45 -10.94
N ASP A 254 6.42 25.03 -11.32
CA ASP A 254 7.32 25.82 -12.18
C ASP A 254 7.00 25.66 -13.69
N SER A 255 6.08 24.75 -14.03
CA SER A 255 5.55 24.49 -15.39
C SER A 255 6.61 24.41 -16.50
N ARG A 256 7.75 23.78 -16.19
CA ARG A 256 8.94 23.76 -17.06
C ARG A 256 8.73 22.92 -18.33
N PRO A 257 9.45 23.21 -19.43
CA PRO A 257 9.33 22.46 -20.67
C PRO A 257 9.78 20.99 -20.51
N LYS A 258 9.31 20.13 -21.44
CA LYS A 258 9.61 18.69 -21.43
C LYS A 258 11.11 18.41 -21.49
N GLU A 259 11.88 19.20 -22.24
CA GLU A 259 13.34 19.06 -22.35
C GLU A 259 14.05 19.20 -21.00
N ASP A 260 13.73 20.26 -20.24
CA ASP A 260 14.33 20.48 -18.93
C ASP A 260 13.86 19.42 -17.92
N THR A 261 12.63 18.93 -18.08
CA THR A 261 12.13 17.79 -17.28
C THR A 261 12.95 16.51 -17.55
N GLN A 262 13.36 16.26 -18.80
CA GLN A 262 14.24 15.13 -19.13
C GLN A 262 15.68 15.33 -18.63
N LYS A 263 16.22 16.57 -18.68
CA LYS A 263 17.51 16.90 -18.07
C LYS A 263 17.48 16.64 -16.55
N LEU A 264 16.41 17.04 -15.87
CA LEU A 264 16.19 16.77 -14.45
C LEU A 264 16.11 15.26 -14.14
N LEU A 265 15.32 14.50 -14.92
CA LEU A 265 15.20 13.04 -14.74
C LEU A 265 16.54 12.33 -14.93
N SER A 266 17.38 12.79 -15.87
CA SER A 266 18.75 12.30 -16.04
C SER A 266 19.62 12.59 -14.80
N ILE A 267 19.61 13.82 -14.30
CA ILE A 267 20.36 14.24 -13.09
C ILE A 267 19.93 13.47 -11.83
N LEU A 268 18.64 13.13 -11.70
CA LEU A 268 18.10 12.36 -10.57
C LEU A 268 18.33 10.83 -10.68
N GLY A 269 18.97 10.36 -11.75
CA GLY A 269 19.16 8.93 -12.03
C GLY A 269 17.84 8.20 -12.27
N ALA A 270 16.87 8.85 -12.92
CA ALA A 270 15.50 8.40 -13.06
C ALA A 270 14.93 8.58 -14.49
N SER A 271 15.81 8.59 -15.49
CA SER A 271 15.46 8.68 -16.93
C SER A 271 14.96 7.37 -17.54
N GLU A 272 15.17 6.22 -16.89
CA GLU A 272 14.62 4.92 -17.29
C GLU A 272 13.08 4.94 -17.32
N GLU A 273 12.45 4.30 -18.30
CA GLU A 273 10.99 4.39 -18.51
C GLU A 273 10.18 3.97 -17.27
N ASP A 274 10.57 2.87 -16.62
CA ASP A 274 9.92 2.37 -15.41
C ASP A 274 10.15 3.27 -14.19
N ASN A 275 11.29 3.96 -14.10
CA ASN A 275 11.51 4.98 -13.08
C ASN A 275 10.59 6.20 -13.32
N VAL A 276 10.41 6.61 -14.58
CA VAL A 276 9.48 7.68 -14.95
C VAL A 276 8.01 7.29 -14.70
N LYS A 277 7.63 6.03 -14.90
CA LYS A 277 6.30 5.50 -14.52
C LYS A 277 6.10 5.55 -13.01
N LEU A 278 7.04 5.02 -12.23
CA LEU A 278 7.00 5.00 -10.78
C LEU A 278 6.88 6.42 -10.20
N LEU A 279 7.72 7.36 -10.65
CA LEU A 279 7.67 8.76 -10.20
C LEU A 279 6.32 9.44 -10.52
N LYS A 280 5.66 9.09 -11.64
CA LYS A 280 4.30 9.57 -11.97
C LYS A 280 3.25 8.97 -11.05
N PHE A 281 3.32 7.67 -10.73
CA PHE A 281 2.39 7.05 -9.80
C PHE A 281 2.58 7.61 -8.38
N TRP A 282 3.81 7.67 -7.87
CA TRP A 282 4.10 8.12 -6.50
C TRP A 282 3.75 9.61 -6.28
N MET A 283 3.69 10.42 -7.34
CA MET A 283 3.17 11.79 -7.30
C MET A 283 1.70 11.88 -6.84
N THR A 284 0.92 10.80 -6.98
CA THR A 284 -0.45 10.73 -6.43
C THR A 284 -0.43 10.77 -4.90
N GLY A 285 0.50 10.04 -4.27
CA GLY A 285 0.61 9.87 -2.80
C GLY A 285 1.32 10.98 -2.04
N LEU A 286 1.67 12.10 -2.68
CA LEU A 286 2.04 13.34 -1.97
C LEU A 286 0.86 13.88 -1.14
N SER A 287 1.13 14.45 0.03
CA SER A 287 0.16 15.05 0.95
C SER A 287 -0.64 16.21 0.33
N LYS A 288 -1.90 16.39 0.78
CA LYS A 288 -2.80 17.48 0.37
C LYS A 288 -2.18 18.84 0.72
N THR A 289 -1.62 18.95 1.91
CA THR A 289 -0.99 20.14 2.49
C THR A 289 0.24 20.55 1.70
N TYR A 290 1.15 19.61 1.39
CA TYR A 290 2.33 19.91 0.56
C TYR A 290 1.93 20.41 -0.83
N LYS A 291 0.98 19.73 -1.49
CA LYS A 291 0.43 20.14 -2.80
C LYS A 291 -0.16 21.56 -2.71
N SER A 292 -1.03 21.82 -1.75
CA SER A 292 -1.72 23.10 -1.58
C SER A 292 -0.75 24.25 -1.27
N HIS A 293 0.15 24.06 -0.31
CA HIS A 293 1.17 25.06 0.05
C HIS A 293 2.06 25.43 -1.15
N LEU A 294 2.57 24.43 -1.88
CA LEU A 294 3.47 24.67 -3.00
C LEU A 294 2.76 25.36 -4.19
N MET A 295 1.47 25.09 -4.38
CA MET A 295 0.62 25.77 -5.37
C MET A 295 0.18 27.17 -4.93
N SER A 296 -0.02 27.42 -3.63
CA SER A 296 -0.35 28.76 -3.12
C SER A 296 0.82 29.72 -3.25
N THR A 297 2.07 29.25 -3.06
CA THR A 297 3.29 30.08 -3.16
C THR A 297 3.44 30.76 -4.52
N VAL A 298 2.97 30.14 -5.61
CA VAL A 298 2.98 30.74 -6.96
C VAL A 298 1.73 31.58 -7.24
N ARG A 299 0.63 31.37 -6.49
CA ARG A 299 -0.60 32.16 -6.60
C ARG A 299 -0.55 33.48 -5.82
N SER A 300 0.41 33.66 -4.91
CA SER A 300 0.74 34.96 -4.31
C SER A 300 1.40 35.87 -5.35
N PRO A 301 0.72 36.90 -5.89
CA PRO A 301 1.33 37.78 -6.87
C PRO A 301 2.33 38.73 -6.20
N THR A 302 3.29 39.23 -6.97
CA THR A 302 4.15 40.37 -6.59
C THR A 302 3.32 41.65 -6.47
N SER A 303 2.67 41.84 -5.31
CA SER A 303 1.77 42.96 -5.01
C SER A 303 2.48 44.28 -4.64
N LEU A 304 3.79 44.40 -4.91
CA LEU A 304 4.63 45.54 -4.52
C LEU A 304 5.46 46.17 -5.66
N GLU A 305 5.38 45.67 -6.90
CA GLU A 305 6.10 46.25 -8.05
C GLU A 305 5.14 46.85 -9.09
N SER A 306 4.53 48.00 -8.77
CA SER A 306 3.95 48.95 -9.75
C SER A 306 3.36 50.21 -9.09
N ARG A 307 4.19 51.05 -8.43
CA ARG A 307 3.75 52.38 -7.99
C ARG A 307 4.85 53.45 -7.78
N THR A 308 5.61 53.71 -8.85
CA THR A 308 6.35 54.97 -9.11
C THR A 308 6.33 55.23 -10.60
#